data_AF-A0A662IAM1-F1
#
_entry.id   AF-A0A662IAM1-F1
#
_cell.length_a   1.000
_cell.length_b   1.000
_cell.length_c   1.000
_cell.angle_alpha   90.00
_cell.angle_beta   90.00
_cell.angle_gamma   90.00
#
_symmetry.space_group_name_H-M   'P 1'
#
loop_
_entity.id
_entity.type
_entity.pdbx_description
1 polymer ?
#
loop_
_entity_poly.entity_id
_entity_poly.type
_entity_poly.pdbx_seq_one_letter_code
_entity_poly.pdbx_strand_id
1 'polypeptide(L)'
;MSLPFVGYTVNWGVVEEVANHLRRRAVRRLIDIAESVDPQMAAVSEILSKYSRLEDSVFYVVSVATVSYMLTARGEEHWRLAALYSSGNPLSDLRGFVAESPSLRLGRRARLARVERLASFYPRFLEEFNDYLRDLEALRRDLARVLRADPDSKTIVFAIKMLYYAAKAAGLEVRLPPSIPVPVDRRLCLLSLVSGVIEGGTAEPREARRLLSRAPHLVREAWSVAGRRGDVPPLRLDALLWLLGGCYERGGRDGALRLVLELFPELPRGAEPFIRLLLGLRP
;
A
#
# COMPACT_ATOMS: atom_id res chain seq x y z
N MET A 1 -19.55 -15.46 32.41
CA MET A 1 -19.02 -16.41 31.40
C MET A 1 -18.36 -15.62 30.29
N SER A 2 -17.03 -15.57 30.30
CA SER A 2 -16.25 -15.06 29.17
C SER A 2 -16.32 -16.08 28.04
N LEU A 3 -16.90 -15.69 26.90
CA LEU A 3 -16.86 -16.48 25.67
C LEU A 3 -15.41 -16.88 25.36
N PRO A 4 -15.15 -18.13 24.92
CA PRO A 4 -13.81 -18.53 24.53
C PRO A 4 -13.33 -17.62 23.41
N PHE A 5 -12.12 -17.07 23.59
CA PHE A 5 -11.47 -16.20 22.63
C PHE A 5 -11.12 -17.03 21.39
N VAL A 6 -12.00 -17.06 20.38
CA VAL A 6 -11.65 -17.62 19.08
C VAL A 6 -10.69 -16.64 18.43
N GLY A 7 -9.41 -17.02 18.36
CA GLY A 7 -8.36 -16.20 17.75
C GLY A 7 -8.43 -16.22 16.22
N TYR A 8 -7.81 -15.23 15.58
CA TYR A 8 -7.61 -15.26 14.13
C TYR A 8 -6.58 -16.32 13.74
N THR A 9 -6.80 -16.99 12.62
CA THR A 9 -5.87 -17.99 12.07
C THR A 9 -5.69 -17.77 10.57
N VAL A 10 -4.54 -18.19 10.04
CA VAL A 10 -4.28 -18.17 8.59
C VAL A 10 -4.85 -19.45 7.97
N ASN A 11 -5.66 -19.31 6.92
CA ASN A 11 -6.05 -20.45 6.09
C ASN A 11 -4.99 -20.69 5.02
N TRP A 12 -4.08 -21.62 5.28
CA TRP A 12 -2.97 -21.95 4.38
C TRP A 12 -3.44 -22.57 3.05
N GLY A 13 -4.61 -23.21 3.01
CA GLY A 13 -5.19 -23.71 1.76
C GLY A 13 -5.54 -22.57 0.80
N VAL A 14 -6.17 -21.51 1.32
CA VAL A 14 -6.50 -20.31 0.53
C VAL A 14 -5.25 -19.54 0.15
N VAL A 15 -4.24 -19.47 1.02
CA VAL A 15 -2.92 -18.87 0.70
C VAL A 15 -2.27 -19.59 -0.48
N GLU A 16 -2.32 -20.92 -0.53
CA GLU A 16 -1.78 -21.69 -1.66
C GLU A 16 -2.62 -21.53 -2.93
N GLU A 17 -3.94 -21.46 -2.81
CA GLU A 17 -4.83 -21.15 -3.94
C GLU A 17 -4.50 -19.78 -4.56
N VAL A 18 -4.33 -18.75 -3.72
CA VAL A 18 -3.87 -17.42 -4.13
C VAL A 18 -2.52 -17.51 -4.83
N ALA A 19 -1.53 -18.21 -4.25
CA ALA A 19 -0.21 -18.39 -4.86
C ALA A 19 -0.28 -19.04 -6.24
N ASN A 20 -1.13 -20.05 -6.42
CA ASN A 20 -1.37 -20.70 -7.71
C ASN A 20 -1.98 -19.75 -8.75
N HIS A 21 -2.88 -18.85 -8.33
CA HIS A 21 -3.40 -17.81 -9.20
C HIS A 21 -2.33 -16.79 -9.62
N LEU A 22 -1.46 -16.36 -8.70
CA LEU A 22 -0.39 -15.38 -8.96
C LEU A 22 0.62 -15.84 -10.03
N ARG A 23 0.81 -17.17 -10.20
CA ARG A 23 1.65 -17.74 -11.27
C ARG A 23 1.04 -17.56 -12.67
N ARG A 24 -0.27 -17.28 -12.79
CA ARG A 24 -0.96 -17.18 -14.07
C ARG A 24 -0.66 -15.83 -14.74
N ARG A 25 -0.32 -15.85 -16.04
CA ARG A 25 -0.05 -14.65 -16.84
C ARG A 25 -1.20 -13.63 -16.80
N ALA A 26 -2.45 -14.08 -16.79
CA ALA A 26 -3.61 -13.21 -16.69
C ALA A 26 -3.65 -12.41 -15.38
N VAL A 27 -3.27 -13.03 -14.26
CA VAL A 27 -3.23 -12.39 -12.94
C VAL A 27 -2.06 -11.42 -12.85
N ARG A 28 -0.89 -11.75 -13.41
CA ARG A 28 0.24 -10.83 -13.49
C ARG A 28 -0.12 -9.55 -14.25
N ARG A 29 -0.79 -9.69 -15.41
CA ARG A 29 -1.33 -8.53 -16.15
C ARG A 29 -2.35 -7.73 -15.36
N LEU A 30 -3.23 -8.40 -14.59
CA LEU A 30 -4.18 -7.71 -13.73
C LEU A 30 -3.46 -6.86 -12.68
N ILE A 31 -2.36 -7.35 -12.11
CA ILE A 31 -1.54 -6.57 -11.16
C ILE A 31 -0.90 -5.36 -11.85
N ASP A 32 -0.37 -5.54 -13.08
CA ASP A 32 0.18 -4.42 -13.86
C ASP A 32 -0.88 -3.34 -14.13
N ILE A 33 -2.10 -3.75 -14.51
CA ILE A 33 -3.23 -2.85 -14.70
C ILE A 33 -3.61 -2.17 -13.39
N ALA A 34 -3.67 -2.91 -12.28
CA ALA A 34 -3.98 -2.37 -10.96
C ALA A 34 -3.00 -1.27 -10.52
N GLU A 35 -1.70 -1.45 -10.74
CA GLU A 35 -0.70 -0.39 -10.51
C GLU A 35 -0.95 0.84 -11.39
N SER A 36 -1.39 0.65 -12.65
CA SER A 36 -1.62 1.75 -13.60
C SER A 36 -2.88 2.57 -13.33
N VAL A 37 -3.93 1.94 -12.78
CA VAL A 37 -5.21 2.60 -12.46
C VAL A 37 -5.29 3.06 -11.00
N ASP A 38 -4.26 2.78 -10.19
CA ASP A 38 -4.19 3.23 -8.80
C ASP A 38 -4.18 4.77 -8.74
N PRO A 39 -5.15 5.42 -8.07
CA PRO A 39 -5.15 6.88 -7.92
C PRO A 39 -3.87 7.43 -7.27
N GLN A 40 -3.16 6.62 -6.49
CA GLN A 40 -1.87 6.98 -5.91
C GLN A 40 -0.79 7.10 -7.00
N MET A 41 -0.82 6.26 -8.03
CA MET A 41 0.11 6.34 -9.18
C MET A 41 -0.13 7.65 -9.95
N ALA A 42 -1.39 8.01 -10.20
CA ALA A 42 -1.72 9.27 -10.88
C ALA A 42 -1.23 10.50 -10.09
N ALA A 43 -1.45 10.53 -8.77
CA ALA A 43 -0.95 11.61 -7.92
C ALA A 43 0.58 11.68 -7.89
N VAL A 44 1.26 10.54 -7.86
CA VAL A 44 2.72 10.47 -7.96
C VAL A 44 3.19 11.07 -9.29
N SER A 45 2.63 10.66 -10.43
CA SER A 45 2.98 11.25 -11.73
C SER A 45 2.76 12.77 -11.78
N GLU A 46 1.66 13.26 -11.20
CA GLU A 46 1.40 14.71 -11.10
C GLU A 46 2.49 15.41 -10.28
N ILE A 47 2.86 14.85 -9.12
CA ILE A 47 3.94 15.38 -8.27
C ILE A 47 5.25 15.46 -9.07
N LEU A 48 5.66 14.36 -9.72
CA LEU A 48 6.93 14.31 -10.44
C LEU A 48 7.04 15.40 -11.51
N SER A 49 5.94 15.71 -12.20
CA SER A 49 5.92 16.75 -13.24
C SER A 49 6.12 18.18 -12.74
N LYS A 50 6.03 18.41 -11.43
CA LYS A 50 6.18 19.74 -10.79
C LYS A 50 7.57 20.00 -10.21
N TYR A 51 8.47 19.04 -10.24
CA TYR A 51 9.85 19.19 -9.77
C TYR A 51 10.84 19.17 -10.93
N SER A 52 11.89 19.98 -10.85
CA SER A 52 12.98 19.98 -11.82
C SER A 52 13.95 18.81 -11.63
N ARG A 53 13.99 18.24 -10.42
CA ARG A 53 14.90 17.16 -10.03
C ARG A 53 14.09 15.93 -9.58
N LEU A 54 14.46 14.77 -10.10
CA LEU A 54 13.75 13.53 -9.80
C LEU A 54 13.93 13.13 -8.33
N GLU A 55 15.14 13.26 -7.81
CA GLU A 55 15.47 12.95 -6.42
C GLU A 55 14.64 13.80 -5.43
N ASP A 56 14.32 15.05 -5.78
CA ASP A 56 13.52 15.95 -4.95
C ASP A 56 12.04 15.53 -4.94
N SER A 57 11.46 15.23 -6.11
CA SER A 57 10.08 14.72 -6.19
C SER A 57 9.93 13.36 -5.53
N VAL A 58 10.87 12.43 -5.74
CA VAL A 58 10.85 11.11 -5.09
C VAL A 58 10.96 11.27 -3.57
N PHE A 59 11.83 12.16 -3.08
CA PHE A 59 11.93 12.43 -1.65
C PHE A 59 10.61 12.96 -1.08
N TYR A 60 9.93 13.88 -1.78
CA TYR A 60 8.61 14.36 -1.37
C TYR A 60 7.58 13.23 -1.34
N VAL A 61 7.50 12.41 -2.38
CA VAL A 61 6.60 11.23 -2.47
C VAL A 61 6.81 10.26 -1.31
N VAL A 62 8.06 9.88 -1.06
CA VAL A 62 8.45 9.00 0.05
C VAL A 62 8.07 9.64 1.39
N SER A 63 8.36 10.92 1.55
CA SER A 63 8.08 11.65 2.78
C SER A 63 6.58 11.77 3.07
N VAL A 64 5.76 12.07 2.06
CA VAL A 64 4.29 12.06 2.14
C VAL A 64 3.81 10.71 2.63
N ALA A 65 4.28 9.61 2.04
CA ALA A 65 3.90 8.25 2.43
C ALA A 65 4.19 7.96 3.92
N THR A 66 5.32 8.45 4.44
CA THR A 66 5.69 8.25 5.85
C THR A 66 4.77 9.02 6.81
N VAL A 67 4.04 10.03 6.33
CA VAL A 67 3.02 10.77 7.09
C VAL A 67 1.60 10.40 6.64
N SER A 68 1.39 9.33 5.87
CA SER A 68 0.07 8.85 5.43
C SER A 68 -0.53 7.80 6.38
N TYR A 69 -0.81 8.16 7.63
CA TYR A 69 -1.46 7.29 8.61
C TYR A 69 -2.59 8.02 9.34
N MET A 70 -3.56 7.32 9.93
CA MET A 70 -4.68 7.97 10.67
C MET A 70 -5.34 9.14 9.91
N LEU A 71 -5.55 8.95 8.61
CA LEU A 71 -6.08 9.99 7.73
C LEU A 71 -7.53 10.33 8.09
N THR A 72 -7.88 11.61 7.99
CA THR A 72 -9.26 12.11 8.11
C THR A 72 -10.00 12.12 6.77
N ALA A 73 -9.28 11.85 5.68
CA ALA A 73 -9.81 11.68 4.34
C ALA A 73 -9.56 10.26 3.81
N ARG A 74 -10.17 9.92 2.69
CA ARG A 74 -9.83 8.72 1.92
C ARG A 74 -8.39 8.81 1.41
N GLY A 75 -7.73 7.66 1.21
CA GLY A 75 -6.33 7.62 0.77
C GLY A 75 -6.15 8.25 -0.61
N GLU A 76 -7.10 8.02 -1.50
CA GLU A 76 -7.19 8.62 -2.84
C GLU A 76 -7.16 10.15 -2.77
N GLU A 77 -8.02 10.73 -1.93
CA GLU A 77 -8.11 12.19 -1.74
C GLU A 77 -6.88 12.76 -1.05
N HIS A 78 -6.29 12.04 -0.10
CA HIS A 78 -5.06 12.44 0.56
C HIS A 78 -3.88 12.60 -0.42
N TRP A 79 -3.73 11.66 -1.35
CA TRP A 79 -2.67 11.72 -2.37
C TRP A 79 -2.94 12.81 -3.40
N ARG A 80 -4.20 13.02 -3.80
CA ARG A 80 -4.59 14.17 -4.64
C ARG A 80 -4.24 15.51 -3.96
N LEU A 81 -4.53 15.63 -2.66
CA LEU A 81 -4.13 16.81 -1.89
C LEU A 81 -2.60 16.94 -1.84
N ALA A 82 -1.84 15.87 -1.63
CA ALA A 82 -0.38 15.94 -1.63
C ALA A 82 0.17 16.49 -2.97
N ALA A 83 -0.42 16.09 -4.09
CA ALA A 83 -0.08 16.63 -5.42
C ALA A 83 -0.45 18.11 -5.58
N LEU A 84 -1.52 18.60 -4.95
CA LEU A 84 -1.84 20.02 -4.95
C LEU A 84 -0.83 20.87 -4.16
N TYR A 85 -0.23 20.32 -3.11
CA TYR A 85 0.76 21.01 -2.28
C TYR A 85 2.18 20.99 -2.87
N SER A 86 2.47 20.14 -3.86
CA SER A 86 3.79 20.16 -4.51
C SER A 86 3.97 21.41 -5.36
N SER A 87 5.05 22.14 -5.10
CA SER A 87 5.48 23.36 -5.81
C SER A 87 6.92 23.27 -6.36
N GLY A 88 7.61 22.16 -6.11
CA GLY A 88 8.99 21.94 -6.55
C GLY A 88 10.04 22.08 -5.45
N ASN A 89 9.63 22.33 -4.20
CA ASN A 89 10.52 22.36 -3.04
C ASN A 89 10.08 21.32 -2.00
N PRO A 90 10.76 20.18 -1.87
CA PRO A 90 10.18 19.02 -1.20
C PRO A 90 9.99 19.22 0.31
N LEU A 91 10.87 20.00 0.96
CA LEU A 91 10.76 20.28 2.39
C LEU A 91 9.70 21.33 2.70
N SER A 92 9.61 22.39 1.89
CA SER A 92 8.57 23.40 2.03
C SER A 92 7.19 22.79 1.78
N ASP A 93 7.05 22.05 0.69
CA ASP A 93 5.82 21.38 0.29
C ASP A 93 5.35 20.40 1.36
N LEU A 94 6.26 19.59 1.91
CA LEU A 94 5.94 18.63 2.97
C LEU A 94 5.50 19.34 4.27
N ARG A 95 6.18 20.43 4.66
CA ARG A 95 5.80 21.21 5.84
C ARG A 95 4.41 21.83 5.66
N GLY A 96 4.16 22.49 4.53
CA GLY A 96 2.86 23.08 4.20
C GLY A 96 1.76 22.03 4.17
N PHE A 97 1.99 20.92 3.47
CA PHE A 97 1.05 19.80 3.39
C PHE A 97 0.68 19.26 4.77
N VAL A 98 1.66 18.98 5.63
CA VAL A 98 1.40 18.46 6.97
C VAL A 98 0.71 19.49 7.87
N ALA A 99 1.12 20.76 7.79
CA ALA A 99 0.59 21.83 8.60
C ALA A 99 -0.88 22.15 8.27
N GLU A 100 -1.24 22.12 6.99
CA GLU A 100 -2.49 22.72 6.51
C GLU A 100 -3.48 21.70 5.95
N SER A 101 -3.02 20.58 5.39
CA SER A 101 -3.90 19.65 4.69
C SER A 101 -5.03 19.14 5.60
N PRO A 102 -6.29 19.17 5.13
CA PRO A 102 -7.42 18.67 5.90
C PRO A 102 -7.34 17.16 6.14
N SER A 103 -6.58 16.42 5.30
CA SER A 103 -6.40 14.96 5.41
C SER A 103 -5.47 14.53 6.57
N LEU A 104 -4.68 15.47 7.11
CA LEU A 104 -3.68 15.24 8.15
C LEU A 104 -4.00 15.95 9.48
N ARG A 105 -5.27 16.30 9.70
CA ARG A 105 -5.73 16.99 10.92
C ARG A 105 -5.39 16.22 12.20
N LEU A 106 -5.51 14.89 12.16
CA LEU A 106 -5.19 14.03 13.31
C LEU A 106 -3.68 13.77 13.42
N GLY A 107 -3.15 13.93 14.63
CA GLY A 107 -1.75 13.65 14.94
C GLY A 107 -0.74 14.62 14.30
N ARG A 108 -1.20 15.82 13.89
CA ARG A 108 -0.39 16.81 13.15
C ARG A 108 0.95 17.13 13.82
N ARG A 109 0.97 17.39 15.13
CA ARG A 109 2.21 17.66 15.89
C ARG A 109 3.23 16.53 15.75
N ALA A 110 2.78 15.27 15.82
CA ALA A 110 3.66 14.12 15.66
C ALA A 110 4.18 13.97 14.22
N ARG A 111 3.37 14.33 13.22
CA ARG A 111 3.81 14.36 11.81
C ARG A 111 4.84 15.45 11.56
N LEU A 112 4.63 16.66 12.09
CA LEU A 112 5.62 17.74 11.99
C LEU A 112 6.96 17.33 12.61
N ALA A 113 6.95 16.61 13.74
CA ALA A 113 8.18 16.05 14.30
C ALA A 113 8.84 14.99 13.38
N ARG A 114 8.07 14.23 12.59
CA ARG A 114 8.63 13.35 11.54
C ARG A 114 9.21 14.17 10.38
N VAL A 115 8.55 15.26 9.97
CA VAL A 115 9.03 16.17 8.93
C VAL A 115 10.40 16.73 9.28
N GLU A 116 10.65 17.14 10.53
CA GLU A 116 11.98 17.66 10.90
C GLU A 116 13.08 16.57 10.89
N ARG A 117 12.73 15.32 11.21
CA ARG A 117 13.67 14.19 11.06
C ARG A 117 13.97 13.91 9.58
N LEU A 118 12.96 13.99 8.72
CA LEU A 118 13.11 13.84 7.27
C LEU A 118 13.93 14.99 6.70
N ALA A 119 13.73 16.23 7.16
CA ALA A 119 14.53 17.38 6.76
C ALA A 119 16.02 17.17 7.08
N SER A 120 16.33 16.58 8.23
CA SER A 120 17.71 16.22 8.60
C SER A 120 18.27 15.07 7.75
N PHE A 121 17.41 14.17 7.26
CA PHE A 121 17.79 13.04 6.42
C PHE A 121 17.94 13.41 4.93
N TYR A 122 17.31 14.50 4.49
CA TYR A 122 17.23 14.89 3.08
C TYR A 122 18.60 15.00 2.38
N PRO A 123 19.66 15.62 2.95
CA PRO A 123 20.96 15.66 2.29
C PRO A 123 21.53 14.27 1.98
N ARG A 124 21.49 13.37 2.97
CA ARG A 124 21.89 11.97 2.78
C ARG A 124 21.00 11.25 1.77
N PHE A 125 19.71 11.58 1.72
CA PHE A 125 18.83 10.99 0.72
C PHE A 125 19.26 11.35 -0.70
N LEU A 126 19.65 12.59 -0.93
CA LEU A 126 20.15 13.04 -2.23
C LEU A 126 21.46 12.34 -2.61
N GLU A 127 22.39 12.22 -1.66
CA GLU A 127 23.67 11.54 -1.85
C GLU A 127 23.49 10.06 -2.23
N GLU A 128 22.57 9.37 -1.56
CA GLU A 128 22.33 7.92 -1.68
C GLU A 128 21.22 7.57 -2.69
N PHE A 129 20.66 8.55 -3.41
CA PHE A 129 19.43 8.37 -4.21
C PHE A 129 19.52 7.20 -5.19
N ASN A 130 20.62 7.12 -5.95
CA ASN A 130 20.84 6.04 -6.92
C ASN A 130 21.00 4.68 -6.25
N ASP A 131 21.59 4.64 -5.06
CA ASP A 131 21.79 3.39 -4.32
C ASP A 131 20.47 2.90 -3.71
N TYR A 132 19.58 3.81 -3.32
CA TYR A 132 18.22 3.44 -2.93
C TYR A 132 17.37 2.90 -4.08
N LEU A 133 17.54 3.38 -5.31
CA LEU A 133 16.87 2.81 -6.47
C LEU A 133 17.34 1.38 -6.78
N ARG A 134 18.61 1.07 -6.46
CA ARG A 134 19.20 -0.27 -6.64
C ARG A 134 18.87 -1.21 -5.48
N ASP A 135 18.87 -0.69 -4.25
CA ASP A 135 18.60 -1.43 -3.02
C ASP A 135 17.51 -0.73 -2.18
N LEU A 136 16.26 -1.16 -2.39
CA LEU A 136 15.13 -0.67 -1.62
C LEU A 136 15.20 -1.07 -0.13
N GLU A 137 15.96 -2.12 0.23
CA GLU A 137 16.18 -2.48 1.63
C GLU A 137 17.11 -1.48 2.34
N ALA A 138 18.04 -0.84 1.62
CA ALA A 138 18.84 0.25 2.18
C ALA A 138 17.94 1.43 2.59
N LEU A 139 17.06 1.90 1.70
CA LEU A 139 16.13 2.98 2.04
C LEU A 139 15.20 2.58 3.18
N ARG A 140 14.68 1.35 3.17
CA ARG A 140 13.77 0.86 4.21
C ARG A 140 14.43 0.92 5.59
N ARG A 141 15.67 0.44 5.70
CA ARG A 141 16.46 0.48 6.95
C ARG A 141 16.72 1.91 7.41
N ASP A 142 17.05 2.80 6.48
CA ASP A 142 17.37 4.19 6.80
C ASP A 142 16.13 4.98 7.23
N LEU A 143 15.00 4.84 6.52
CA LEU A 143 13.73 5.43 6.93
C LEU A 143 13.28 4.92 8.30
N ALA A 144 13.39 3.61 8.57
CA ALA A 144 13.07 3.03 9.86
C ALA A 144 13.91 3.65 10.98
N ARG A 145 15.23 3.81 10.77
CA ARG A 145 16.15 4.43 11.74
C ARG A 145 15.82 5.91 11.96
N VAL A 146 15.66 6.68 10.88
CA VAL A 146 15.36 8.12 10.92
C VAL A 146 14.05 8.38 11.64
N LEU A 147 13.03 7.58 11.35
CA LEU A 147 11.69 7.75 11.90
C LEU A 147 11.47 7.03 13.23
N ARG A 148 12.48 6.29 13.71
CA ARG A 148 12.45 5.45 14.92
C ARG A 148 11.24 4.52 14.91
N ALA A 149 11.04 3.87 13.77
CA ALA A 149 9.91 3.00 13.52
C ALA A 149 10.40 1.59 13.19
N ASP A 150 9.52 0.62 13.42
CA ASP A 150 9.73 -0.75 12.96
C ASP A 150 9.82 -0.76 11.41
N PRO A 151 10.80 -1.46 10.82
CA PRO A 151 11.02 -1.45 9.37
C PRO A 151 9.92 -2.20 8.60
N ASP A 152 9.11 -3.03 9.26
CA ASP A 152 7.91 -3.70 8.74
C ASP A 152 6.61 -2.96 9.13
N SER A 153 6.71 -1.79 9.77
CA SER A 153 5.55 -0.95 10.02
C SER A 153 4.91 -0.50 8.71
N LYS A 154 3.57 -0.38 8.70
CA LYS A 154 2.80 -0.01 7.51
C LYS A 154 3.40 1.21 6.79
N THR A 155 3.76 2.26 7.54
CA THR A 155 4.19 3.53 6.94
C THR A 155 5.57 3.44 6.29
N ILE A 156 6.46 2.59 6.80
CA ILE A 156 7.78 2.39 6.21
C ILE A 156 7.67 1.57 4.92
N VAL A 157 6.98 0.42 4.95
CA VAL A 157 6.85 -0.43 3.75
C VAL A 157 5.99 0.26 2.68
N PHE A 158 4.99 1.04 3.08
CA PHE A 158 4.23 1.89 2.16
C PHE A 158 5.09 2.98 1.53
N ALA A 159 6.03 3.58 2.27
CA ALA A 159 6.96 4.55 1.68
C ALA A 159 7.87 3.92 0.61
N ILE A 160 8.28 2.66 0.78
CA ILE A 160 9.01 1.93 -0.25
C ILE A 160 8.15 1.66 -1.49
N LYS A 161 6.87 1.32 -1.31
CA LYS A 161 5.92 1.20 -2.44
C LYS A 161 5.85 2.50 -3.23
N MET A 162 5.80 3.63 -2.53
CA MET A 162 5.69 4.95 -3.16
C MET A 162 6.97 5.38 -3.87
N LEU A 163 8.16 4.98 -3.39
CA LEU A 163 9.38 5.11 -4.19
C LEU A 163 9.30 4.27 -5.48
N TYR A 164 8.87 3.00 -5.37
CA TYR A 164 8.69 2.15 -6.55
C TYR A 164 7.70 2.77 -7.55
N TYR A 165 6.60 3.37 -7.08
CA TYR A 165 5.67 4.10 -7.95
C TYR A 165 6.34 5.30 -8.62
N ALA A 166 7.10 6.10 -7.87
CA ALA A 166 7.80 7.25 -8.42
C ALA A 166 8.84 6.85 -9.47
N ALA A 167 9.63 5.80 -9.20
CA ALA A 167 10.58 5.25 -10.16
C ALA A 167 9.87 4.74 -11.43
N LYS A 168 8.78 3.98 -11.27
CA LYS A 168 7.98 3.48 -12.39
C LYS A 168 7.37 4.60 -13.22
N ALA A 169 6.83 5.64 -12.58
CA ALA A 169 6.29 6.83 -13.25
C ALA A 169 7.37 7.61 -14.01
N ALA A 170 8.61 7.61 -13.51
CA ALA A 170 9.78 8.19 -14.18
C ALA A 170 10.40 7.30 -15.28
N GLY A 171 9.82 6.13 -15.56
CA GLY A 171 10.35 5.18 -16.56
C GLY A 171 11.61 4.42 -16.09
N LEU A 172 11.89 4.41 -14.79
CA LEU A 172 13.01 3.69 -14.21
C LEU A 172 12.61 2.27 -13.82
N GLU A 173 13.49 1.31 -14.11
CA GLU A 173 13.34 -0.07 -13.67
C GLU A 173 13.88 -0.25 -12.25
N VAL A 174 12.98 -0.58 -11.31
CA VAL A 174 13.34 -0.88 -9.92
C VAL A 174 12.82 -2.26 -9.55
N ARG A 175 13.69 -3.10 -8.98
CA ARG A 175 13.33 -4.44 -8.53
C ARG A 175 12.79 -4.40 -7.12
N LEU A 176 11.56 -4.86 -6.94
CA LEU A 176 10.97 -5.02 -5.62
C LEU A 176 11.49 -6.29 -4.94
N PRO A 177 12.14 -6.18 -3.77
CA PRO A 177 12.66 -7.34 -3.08
C PRO A 177 11.52 -8.16 -2.44
N PRO A 178 11.60 -9.50 -2.46
CA PRO A 178 10.57 -10.38 -1.89
C PRO A 178 10.52 -10.35 -0.35
N SER A 179 11.51 -9.73 0.29
CA SER A 179 11.60 -9.53 1.74
C SER A 179 10.73 -8.39 2.25
N ILE A 180 10.36 -7.41 1.41
CA ILE A 180 9.51 -6.30 1.84
C ILE A 180 8.03 -6.73 1.77
N PRO A 181 7.31 -6.74 2.90
CA PRO A 181 5.94 -7.24 2.97
C PRO A 181 4.94 -6.22 2.44
N VAL A 182 3.69 -6.66 2.26
CA VAL A 182 2.55 -5.77 2.00
C VAL A 182 2.30 -4.80 3.18
N PRO A 183 1.94 -3.52 2.93
CA PRO A 183 1.50 -2.60 3.97
C PRO A 183 0.13 -3.01 4.50
N VAL A 184 0.12 -3.61 5.69
CA VAL A 184 -1.13 -4.07 6.32
C VAL A 184 -1.97 -2.90 6.79
N ASP A 185 -3.18 -2.79 6.24
CA ASP A 185 -4.17 -1.81 6.64
C ASP A 185 -5.58 -2.36 6.71
N ARG A 186 -6.55 -1.50 7.03
CA ARG A 186 -7.93 -1.92 7.21
C ARG A 186 -8.56 -2.53 5.95
N ARG A 187 -8.23 -2.04 4.75
CA ARG A 187 -8.76 -2.60 3.49
C ARG A 187 -8.14 -3.97 3.23
N LEU A 188 -6.84 -4.12 3.47
CA LEU A 188 -6.20 -5.43 3.34
C LEU A 188 -6.72 -6.44 4.37
N CYS A 189 -6.91 -6.03 5.64
CA CYS A 189 -7.53 -6.86 6.66
C CYS A 189 -8.95 -7.28 6.27
N LEU A 190 -9.76 -6.35 5.73
CA LEU A 190 -11.11 -6.65 5.25
C LEU A 190 -11.06 -7.69 4.13
N LEU A 191 -10.22 -7.46 3.11
CA LEU A 191 -10.08 -8.40 2.00
C LEU A 191 -9.56 -9.78 2.45
N SER A 192 -8.71 -9.81 3.47
CA SER A 192 -8.20 -11.07 4.04
C SER A 192 -9.30 -11.89 4.72
N LEU A 193 -10.22 -11.23 5.42
CA LEU A 193 -11.40 -11.88 6.00
C LEU A 193 -12.39 -12.31 4.92
N VAL A 194 -12.62 -11.46 3.91
CA VAL A 194 -13.55 -11.72 2.80
C VAL A 194 -13.11 -12.92 1.95
N SER A 195 -11.84 -12.98 1.60
CA SER A 195 -11.27 -14.06 0.78
C SER A 195 -11.15 -15.39 1.53
N GLY A 196 -11.23 -15.35 2.87
CA GLY A 196 -10.95 -16.48 3.74
C GLY A 196 -9.46 -16.74 3.94
N VAL A 197 -8.57 -15.84 3.53
CA VAL A 197 -7.12 -15.93 3.85
C VAL A 197 -6.90 -15.91 5.36
N ILE A 198 -7.71 -15.12 6.08
CA ILE A 198 -7.76 -15.09 7.54
C ILE A 198 -9.15 -15.54 8.00
N GLU A 199 -9.19 -16.45 8.95
CA GLU A 199 -10.41 -16.98 9.58
C GLU A 199 -10.56 -16.46 11.02
N GLY A 200 -11.71 -16.73 11.64
CA GLY A 200 -11.99 -16.35 13.04
C GLY A 200 -12.66 -14.98 13.20
N GLY A 201 -13.12 -14.34 12.11
CA GLY A 201 -13.86 -13.07 12.15
C GLY A 201 -14.88 -12.93 11.01
N THR A 202 -15.84 -12.01 11.17
CA THR A 202 -16.79 -11.65 10.12
C THR A 202 -16.16 -10.73 9.06
N ALA A 203 -16.66 -10.79 7.83
CA ALA A 203 -16.21 -9.98 6.71
C ALA A 203 -16.73 -8.51 6.75
N GLU A 204 -16.51 -7.83 7.87
CA GLU A 204 -17.04 -6.48 8.14
C GLU A 204 -15.95 -5.45 8.47
N PRO A 205 -16.16 -4.15 8.19
CA PRO A 205 -15.19 -3.10 8.49
C PRO A 205 -14.80 -3.00 9.97
N ARG A 206 -15.70 -3.34 10.90
CA ARG A 206 -15.42 -3.34 12.34
C ARG A 206 -14.44 -4.45 12.70
N GLU A 207 -14.63 -5.63 12.14
CA GLU A 207 -13.78 -6.79 12.40
C GLU A 207 -12.41 -6.63 11.73
N ALA A 208 -12.36 -6.04 10.53
CA ALA A 208 -11.10 -5.66 9.90
C ALA A 208 -10.23 -4.72 10.77
N ARG A 209 -10.85 -3.79 11.52
CA ARG A 209 -10.12 -2.95 12.49
C ARG A 209 -9.59 -3.74 13.69
N ARG A 210 -10.34 -4.74 14.16
CA ARG A 210 -9.91 -5.62 15.25
C ARG A 210 -8.75 -6.51 14.81
N LEU A 211 -8.82 -7.09 13.62
CA LEU A 211 -7.73 -7.85 13.01
C LEU A 211 -6.47 -7.00 12.87
N LEU A 212 -6.59 -5.78 12.33
CA LEU A 212 -5.47 -4.84 12.20
C LEU A 212 -4.81 -4.51 13.54
N SER A 213 -5.58 -4.43 14.63
CA SER A 213 -5.09 -4.10 15.96
C SER A 213 -4.46 -5.31 16.68
N ARG A 214 -5.07 -6.49 16.54
CA ARG A 214 -4.72 -7.68 17.34
C ARG A 214 -3.75 -8.62 16.64
N ALA A 215 -3.89 -8.81 15.33
CA ALA A 215 -3.11 -9.79 14.59
C ALA A 215 -2.71 -9.34 13.17
N PRO A 216 -2.16 -8.11 12.99
CA PRO A 216 -1.70 -7.65 11.68
C PRO A 216 -0.54 -8.49 11.13
N HIS A 217 0.22 -9.16 11.99
CA HIS A 217 1.31 -10.04 11.60
C HIS A 217 0.83 -11.26 10.81
N LEU A 218 -0.34 -11.84 11.15
CA LEU A 218 -0.91 -12.97 10.40
C LEU A 218 -1.27 -12.57 8.97
N VAL A 219 -1.88 -11.38 8.80
CA VAL A 219 -2.18 -10.83 7.47
C VAL A 219 -0.89 -10.62 6.69
N ARG A 220 0.11 -9.98 7.32
CA ARG A 220 1.42 -9.73 6.70
C ARG A 220 2.06 -11.03 6.23
N GLU A 221 2.09 -12.04 7.10
CA GLU A 221 2.69 -13.34 6.83
C GLU A 221 1.99 -14.06 5.68
N ALA A 222 0.66 -14.17 5.73
CA ALA A 222 -0.14 -14.86 4.72
C ALA A 222 0.11 -14.30 3.31
N TRP A 223 0.04 -12.98 3.16
CA TRP A 223 0.26 -12.32 1.87
C TRP A 223 1.72 -12.35 1.42
N SER A 224 2.67 -12.31 2.35
CA SER A 224 4.09 -12.45 2.02
C SER A 224 4.40 -13.87 1.52
N VAL A 225 3.82 -14.90 2.14
CA VAL A 225 3.94 -16.30 1.70
C VAL A 225 3.27 -16.49 0.35
N ALA A 226 2.04 -15.97 0.16
CA ALA A 226 1.32 -16.05 -1.11
C ALA A 226 2.14 -15.43 -2.25
N GLY A 227 2.67 -14.22 -2.04
CA GLY A 227 3.52 -13.53 -3.02
C GLY A 227 4.77 -14.33 -3.37
N ARG A 228 5.55 -14.76 -2.37
CA ARG A 228 6.77 -15.55 -2.60
C ARG A 228 6.51 -16.85 -3.35
N ARG A 229 5.49 -17.61 -2.96
CA ARG A 229 5.11 -18.86 -3.64
C ARG A 229 4.57 -18.59 -5.05
N GLY A 230 3.86 -17.49 -5.23
CA GLY A 230 3.34 -17.03 -6.52
C GLY A 230 4.37 -16.41 -7.46
N ASP A 231 5.62 -16.25 -7.01
CA ASP A 231 6.69 -15.54 -7.72
C ASP A 231 6.26 -14.10 -8.08
N VAL A 232 5.65 -13.42 -7.11
CA VAL A 232 5.27 -12.01 -7.17
C VAL A 232 5.73 -11.33 -5.88
N PRO A 233 6.61 -10.30 -5.94
CA PRO A 233 7.03 -9.58 -4.74
C PRO A 233 5.81 -9.09 -3.94
N PRO A 234 5.74 -9.29 -2.62
CA PRO A 234 4.54 -8.96 -1.84
C PRO A 234 4.08 -7.52 -2.05
N LEU A 235 5.02 -6.57 -2.09
CA LEU A 235 4.70 -5.15 -2.28
C LEU A 235 3.97 -4.83 -3.60
N ARG A 236 4.16 -5.64 -4.66
CA ARG A 236 3.41 -5.50 -5.93
C ARG A 236 1.94 -5.88 -5.80
N LEU A 237 1.62 -6.78 -4.87
CA LEU A 237 0.23 -7.20 -4.64
C LEU A 237 -0.61 -6.07 -4.07
N ASP A 238 0.01 -5.13 -3.35
CA ASP A 238 -0.69 -4.09 -2.60
C ASP A 238 -1.67 -3.30 -3.46
N ALA A 239 -1.27 -2.89 -4.67
CA ALA A 239 -2.13 -2.11 -5.57
C ALA A 239 -3.47 -2.81 -5.83
N LEU A 240 -3.42 -4.08 -6.26
CA LEU A 240 -4.60 -4.88 -6.54
C LEU A 240 -5.43 -5.11 -5.27
N LEU A 241 -4.78 -5.54 -4.18
CA LEU A 241 -5.48 -5.86 -2.93
C LEU A 241 -6.16 -4.62 -2.32
N TRP A 242 -5.50 -3.46 -2.39
CA TRP A 242 -6.03 -2.21 -1.87
C TRP A 242 -7.23 -1.70 -2.68
N LEU A 243 -7.17 -1.81 -4.01
CA LEU A 243 -8.28 -1.46 -4.91
C LEU A 243 -9.49 -2.38 -4.68
N LEU A 244 -9.27 -3.71 -4.65
CA LEU A 244 -10.35 -4.68 -4.40
C LEU A 244 -10.95 -4.52 -3.01
N GLY A 245 -10.14 -4.30 -1.98
CA GLY A 245 -10.61 -3.99 -0.63
C GLY A 245 -11.44 -2.70 -0.57
N GLY A 246 -11.09 -1.70 -1.37
CA GLY A 246 -11.87 -0.47 -1.53
C GLY A 246 -13.21 -0.69 -2.23
N CYS A 247 -13.25 -1.54 -3.27
CA CYS A 247 -14.50 -1.93 -3.92
C CYS A 247 -15.42 -2.70 -2.96
N TYR A 248 -14.88 -3.66 -2.19
CA TYR A 248 -15.67 -4.40 -1.21
C TYR A 248 -16.16 -3.52 -0.08
N GLU A 249 -15.34 -2.60 0.43
CA GLU A 249 -15.76 -1.64 1.45
C GLU A 249 -16.96 -0.78 1.00
N ARG A 250 -17.03 -0.41 -0.29
CA ARG A 250 -18.13 0.42 -0.84
C ARG A 250 -19.35 -0.40 -1.23
N GLY A 251 -19.14 -1.54 -1.87
CA GLY A 251 -20.20 -2.33 -2.51
C GLY A 251 -20.69 -3.51 -1.67
N GLY A 252 -19.96 -3.92 -0.64
CA GLY A 252 -20.23 -5.16 0.08
C GLY A 252 -20.18 -6.39 -0.84
N ARG A 253 -20.73 -7.51 -0.35
CA ARG A 253 -20.77 -8.78 -1.10
C ARG A 253 -21.46 -8.65 -2.46
N ASP A 254 -22.57 -7.91 -2.51
CA ASP A 254 -23.43 -7.86 -3.70
C ASP A 254 -22.98 -6.81 -4.74
N GLY A 255 -22.24 -5.79 -4.31
CA GLY A 255 -21.80 -4.69 -5.17
C GLY A 255 -20.32 -4.69 -5.53
N ALA A 256 -19.47 -5.43 -4.82
CA ALA A 256 -18.02 -5.38 -5.02
C ALA A 256 -17.62 -5.76 -6.45
N LEU A 257 -18.16 -6.85 -6.99
CA LEU A 257 -17.79 -7.34 -8.33
C LEU A 257 -18.12 -6.30 -9.42
N ARG A 258 -19.29 -5.65 -9.33
CA ARG A 258 -19.68 -4.57 -10.26
C ARG A 258 -18.67 -3.42 -10.21
N LEU A 259 -18.32 -2.94 -9.01
CA LEU A 259 -17.33 -1.87 -8.85
C LEU A 259 -15.94 -2.26 -9.36
N VAL A 260 -15.58 -3.54 -9.28
CA VAL A 260 -14.32 -4.05 -9.84
C VAL A 260 -14.37 -4.06 -11.37
N LEU A 261 -15.49 -4.45 -11.97
CA LEU A 261 -15.65 -4.41 -13.43
C LEU A 261 -15.69 -2.97 -13.97
N GLU A 262 -16.21 -2.01 -13.21
CA GLU A 262 -16.12 -0.59 -13.54
C GLU A 262 -14.67 -0.07 -13.48
N LEU A 263 -13.89 -0.54 -12.50
CA LEU A 263 -12.48 -0.17 -12.34
C LEU A 263 -11.57 -0.84 -13.39
N PHE A 264 -11.91 -2.04 -13.82
CA PHE A 264 -11.17 -2.83 -14.81
C PHE A 264 -12.10 -3.18 -15.99
N PRO A 265 -12.42 -2.22 -16.87
CA PRO A 265 -13.36 -2.45 -17.97
C PRO A 265 -12.87 -3.54 -18.93
N GLU A 266 -11.54 -3.69 -19.07
CA GLU A 266 -10.90 -4.71 -19.88
C GLU A 266 -10.15 -5.74 -19.01
N LEU A 267 -10.90 -6.63 -18.36
CA LEU A 267 -10.28 -7.69 -17.56
C LEU A 267 -9.47 -8.67 -18.43
N PRO A 268 -8.23 -9.01 -18.04
CA PRO A 268 -7.48 -10.07 -18.70
C PRO A 268 -8.26 -11.39 -18.66
N ARG A 269 -8.45 -12.03 -19.83
CA ARG A 269 -9.10 -13.35 -19.90
C ARG A 269 -8.45 -14.33 -18.92
N GLY A 270 -9.26 -14.91 -18.03
CA GLY A 270 -8.82 -15.84 -16.99
C GLY A 270 -8.42 -15.20 -15.65
N ALA A 271 -8.54 -13.88 -15.48
CA ALA A 271 -8.29 -13.21 -14.20
C ALA A 271 -9.52 -13.15 -13.27
N GLU A 272 -10.74 -13.24 -13.81
CA GLU A 272 -11.98 -13.17 -13.02
C GLU A 272 -12.06 -14.21 -11.88
N PRO A 273 -11.67 -15.49 -12.06
CA PRO A 273 -11.67 -16.45 -10.96
C PRO A 273 -10.85 -16.00 -9.75
N PHE A 274 -9.72 -15.32 -10.00
CA PHE A 274 -8.89 -14.77 -8.93
C PHE A 274 -9.60 -13.61 -8.20
N ILE A 275 -10.24 -12.71 -8.95
CA ILE A 275 -11.04 -11.63 -8.38
C ILE A 275 -12.16 -12.20 -7.50
N ARG A 276 -12.90 -13.20 -8.01
CA ARG A 276 -13.99 -13.84 -7.26
C ARG A 276 -13.49 -14.52 -5.98
N LEU A 277 -12.34 -15.20 -6.04
CA LEU A 277 -11.67 -15.75 -4.86
C LEU A 277 -11.41 -14.65 -3.82
N LEU A 278 -10.80 -13.54 -4.23
CA LEU A 278 -10.45 -12.43 -3.35
C LEU A 278 -11.68 -11.72 -2.75
N LEU A 279 -12.80 -11.69 -3.48
CA LEU A 279 -14.07 -11.11 -3.04
C LEU A 279 -14.96 -12.10 -2.27
N GLY A 280 -14.50 -13.33 -2.01
CA GLY A 280 -15.30 -14.33 -1.29
C GLY A 280 -16.55 -14.77 -2.05
N LEU A 281 -16.53 -14.65 -3.38
CA LEU A 281 -17.61 -14.97 -4.33
C LEU A 281 -17.40 -16.35 -4.97
N ARG A 282 -16.90 -17.30 -4.19
CA ARG A 282 -16.80 -18.71 -4.62
C ARG A 282 -18.22 -19.27 -4.86
N PRO A 283 -18.37 -20.22 -5.80
CA PRO A 283 -19.58 -21.04 -5.88
C PRO A 283 -19.91 -21.71 -4.54
#